data_AF-A0A939PXM3-F1
#
_entry.id   AF-A0A939PXM3-F1
#
_cell.length_a   1.000
_cell.length_b   1.000
_cell.length_c   1.000
_cell.angle_alpha   90.00
_cell.angle_beta   90.00
_cell.angle_gamma   90.00
#
_symmetry.space_group_name_H-M   'P 1'
#
loop_
_entity.id
_entity.type
_entity.pdbx_description
1 polymer ?
#
loop_
_entity_poly.entity_id
_entity_poly.type
_entity_poly.pdbx_seq_one_letter_code
_entity_poly.pdbx_strand_id
1 'polypeptide(L)'
;MAGRRPEEERAAVRQGVITLKEVRQHPAIDAYLRQADIHLAAMGFTEHGHRHCGLVASIAGNILRRLGRPQRVVELGEIAGYT
;
A
#
# COMPACT_ATOMS: atom_id res chain seq x y z
N MET A 1 -23.89 -27.82 1.56
CA MET A 1 -23.49 -26.39 1.58
C MET A 1 -22.16 -26.27 0.85
N ALA A 2 -22.17 -26.14 -0.47
CA ALA A 2 -20.93 -26.08 -1.26
C ALA A 2 -20.28 -24.72 -1.07
N GLY A 3 -19.15 -24.67 -0.36
CA GLY A 3 -18.32 -23.47 -0.24
C GLY A 3 -17.83 -23.07 -1.62
N ARG A 4 -17.91 -21.76 -1.93
CA ARG A 4 -17.37 -21.21 -3.18
C ARG A 4 -15.89 -21.54 -3.28
N ARG A 5 -15.44 -21.89 -4.49
CA ARG A 5 -14.04 -22.30 -4.73
C ARG A 5 -13.11 -21.11 -4.51
N PRO A 6 -11.86 -21.30 -4.03
CA PRO A 6 -10.89 -20.21 -3.84
C PRO A 6 -10.66 -19.34 -5.09
N GLU A 7 -10.89 -19.91 -6.27
CA GLU A 7 -10.78 -19.21 -7.56
C GLU A 7 -11.96 -18.26 -7.84
N GLU A 8 -13.14 -18.53 -7.28
CA GLU A 8 -14.34 -17.66 -7.40
C GLU A 8 -14.23 -16.42 -6.51
N GLU A 9 -13.40 -16.46 -5.46
CA GLU A 9 -13.10 -15.31 -4.59
C GLU A 9 -12.07 -14.36 -5.22
N ARG A 10 -11.14 -14.89 -6.02
CA ARG A 10 -10.15 -14.11 -6.78
C ARG A 10 -10.76 -13.28 -7.92
N ALA A 11 -11.98 -13.62 -8.35
CA ALA A 11 -12.66 -12.99 -9.48
C ALA A 11 -13.27 -11.60 -9.19
N ALA A 12 -13.28 -11.14 -7.93
CA ALA A 12 -13.94 -9.88 -7.54
C ALA A 12 -13.02 -8.65 -7.55
N VAL A 13 -11.78 -8.77 -8.04
CA VAL A 13 -10.90 -7.59 -8.18
C VAL A 13 -11.39 -6.78 -9.38
N ARG A 14 -12.04 -5.64 -9.11
CA ARG A 14 -12.47 -4.69 -10.16
C ARG A 14 -11.27 -4.39 -11.06
N GLN A 15 -11.38 -4.70 -12.34
CA GLN A 15 -10.39 -4.29 -13.33
C GLN A 15 -10.52 -2.77 -13.54
N GLY A 16 -9.75 -2.00 -12.79
CA GLY A 16 -9.69 -0.54 -12.82
C GLY A 16 -8.30 -0.05 -12.40
N VAL A 17 -8.01 1.22 -12.69
CA VAL A 17 -6.74 1.84 -12.29
C VAL A 17 -6.70 1.93 -10.76
N ILE A 18 -5.79 1.19 -10.14
CA ILE A 18 -5.58 1.22 -8.68
C ILE A 18 -4.92 2.55 -8.29
N THR A 19 -5.56 3.26 -7.37
CA THR A 19 -5.09 4.54 -6.84
C THR A 19 -4.45 4.39 -5.47
N LEU A 20 -3.59 5.35 -5.08
CA LEU A 20 -3.01 5.38 -3.74
C LEU A 20 -4.11 5.49 -2.65
N LYS A 21 -5.20 6.19 -2.95
CA LYS A 21 -6.33 6.33 -2.03
C LYS A 21 -6.95 4.97 -1.71
N GLU A 22 -7.19 4.14 -2.73
CA GLU A 22 -7.74 2.79 -2.54
C GLU A 22 -6.78 1.91 -1.74
N VAL A 23 -5.48 1.99 -2.02
CA VAL A 23 -4.44 1.26 -1.27
C VAL A 23 -4.47 1.63 0.22
N ARG A 24 -4.54 2.93 0.54
CA ARG A 24 -4.62 3.43 1.93
C ARG A 24 -5.90 3.03 2.66
N GLN A 25 -6.98 2.81 1.92
CA GLN A 25 -8.29 2.46 2.47
C GLN A 25 -8.54 0.94 2.49
N HIS A 26 -7.61 0.15 1.93
CA HIS A 26 -7.79 -1.29 1.82
C HIS A 26 -7.57 -1.98 3.18
N PRO A 27 -8.57 -2.69 3.73
CA PRO A 27 -8.52 -3.23 5.09
C PRO A 27 -7.39 -4.25 5.29
N ALA A 28 -7.10 -5.07 4.27
CA ALA A 28 -5.98 -6.01 4.37
C ALA A 28 -4.62 -5.30 4.44
N ILE A 29 -4.45 -4.16 3.75
CA ILE A 29 -3.19 -3.42 3.75
C ILE A 29 -2.98 -2.75 5.11
N ASP A 30 -4.03 -2.15 5.66
CA ASP A 30 -4.02 -1.61 7.03
C ASP A 30 -3.65 -2.69 8.07
N ALA A 31 -4.24 -3.88 7.97
CA ALA A 31 -3.92 -5.00 8.86
C ALA A 31 -2.45 -5.42 8.77
N TYR A 32 -1.90 -5.53 7.55
CA TYR A 32 -0.49 -5.88 7.36
C TYR A 32 0.47 -4.81 7.88
N LEU A 33 0.17 -3.52 7.66
CA LEU A 33 0.99 -2.42 8.19
C LEU A 33 1.04 -2.42 9.72
N ARG A 34 -0.11 -2.60 10.38
CA ARG A 34 -0.18 -2.70 11.84
C ARG A 34 0.64 -3.89 12.35
N GLN A 35 0.50 -5.03 11.69
CA GLN A 35 1.22 -6.24 12.10
C GLN A 35 2.73 -6.11 11.88
N ALA A 36 3.16 -5.46 10.80
CA ALA A 36 4.57 -5.17 10.54
C ALA A 36 5.15 -4.23 11.60
N ASP A 37 4.44 -3.17 11.96
CA ASP A 37 4.85 -2.24 13.03
C ASP A 37 5.00 -2.96 14.38
N ILE A 38 4.04 -3.82 14.75
CA ILE A 38 4.13 -4.66 15.96
C ILE A 38 5.35 -5.58 15.92
N HIS A 39 5.62 -6.22 14.79
CA HIS A 39 6.78 -7.12 14.64
C HIS A 39 8.11 -6.38 14.76
N LEU A 40 8.21 -5.20 14.15
CA LEU A 40 9.41 -4.38 14.22
C LEU A 40 9.62 -3.82 15.64
N ALA A 41 8.53 -3.42 16.31
CA ALA A 41 8.57 -3.01 17.72
C ALA A 41 9.10 -4.14 18.63
N ALA A 42 8.67 -5.38 18.40
CA ALA A 42 9.15 -6.54 19.14
C ALA A 42 10.66 -6.81 18.93
N MET A 43 11.22 -6.37 17.80
CA MET A 43 12.66 -6.44 17.51
C MET A 43 13.46 -5.22 18.03
N GLY A 44 12.80 -4.25 18.67
CA GLY A 44 13.42 -3.05 19.22
C GLY A 44 13.46 -1.84 18.29
N PHE A 45 12.79 -1.89 17.13
CA PHE A 45 12.59 -0.71 16.29
C PHE A 45 11.47 0.18 16.85
N THR A 46 11.52 1.47 16.56
CA THR A 46 10.64 2.45 17.23
C THR A 46 9.44 2.88 16.39
N GLU A 47 9.49 2.78 15.06
CA GLU A 47 8.36 3.21 14.21
C GLU A 47 8.44 2.65 12.78
N HIS A 48 7.35 1.99 12.35
CA HIS A 48 7.09 1.60 10.96
C HIS A 48 5.57 1.62 10.64
N GLY A 49 4.82 2.46 11.34
CA GLY A 49 3.38 2.59 11.16
C GLY A 49 2.99 3.50 10.00
N HIS A 50 1.70 3.82 9.89
CA HIS A 50 1.14 4.61 8.79
C HIS A 50 1.85 5.95 8.53
N ARG A 51 2.44 6.55 9.57
CA ARG A 51 3.19 7.81 9.44
C ARG A 51 4.46 7.60 8.62
N HIS A 52 5.25 6.57 8.93
CA HIS A 52 6.41 6.16 8.14
C HIS A 52 6.03 5.90 6.68
N CYS A 53 5.09 4.97 6.45
CA CYS A 53 4.69 4.56 5.11
C CYS A 53 4.16 5.75 4.30
N GLY A 54 3.40 6.65 4.95
CA GLY A 54 2.91 7.87 4.33
C GLY A 54 4.01 8.85 3.93
N LEU A 55 5.06 8.98 4.75
CA LEU A 55 6.22 9.81 4.45
C LEU A 55 7.02 9.24 3.27
N VAL A 56 7.32 7.94 3.29
CA VAL A 56 8.06 7.26 2.21
C VAL A 56 7.31 7.38 0.88
N ALA A 57 6.01 7.09 0.86
CA ALA A 57 5.15 7.27 -0.31
C ALA A 57 5.22 8.70 -0.85
N SER A 58 5.05 9.71 0.02
CA SER A 58 5.08 11.12 -0.37
C SER A 58 6.43 11.53 -0.97
N ILE A 59 7.54 11.09 -0.37
CA ILE A 59 8.89 11.37 -0.87
C ILE A 59 9.10 10.73 -2.24
N ALA A 60 8.72 9.46 -2.43
CA ALA A 60 8.83 8.76 -3.70
C ALA A 60 8.07 9.51 -4.82
N GLY A 61 6.81 9.89 -4.55
CA GLY A 61 6.01 10.68 -5.49
C GLY A 61 6.63 12.05 -5.80
N ASN A 62 7.16 12.74 -4.79
CA ASN A 62 7.78 14.05 -4.96
C ASN A 62 9.06 13.99 -5.81
N ILE A 63 9.89 12.96 -5.63
CA ILE A 63 11.08 12.75 -6.46
C ILE A 63 10.66 12.55 -7.93
N LEU A 64 9.70 11.66 -8.18
CA LEU A 64 9.22 11.37 -9.54
C LEU A 64 8.57 12.59 -10.21
N ARG A 65 7.81 13.40 -9.46
CA ARG A 65 7.27 14.68 -9.94
C ARG A 65 8.38 15.64 -10.35
N ARG A 66 9.40 15.81 -9.51
CA ARG A 66 10.55 16.70 -9.79
C ARG A 66 11.37 16.25 -11.00
N LEU A 67 11.37 14.94 -11.29
CA LEU A 67 12.01 14.37 -12.48
C LEU A 67 11.14 14.43 -13.75
N GLY A 68 9.96 15.07 -13.68
CA GLY A 68 9.06 15.22 -14.83
C GLY A 68 8.41 13.92 -15.29
N ARG A 69 8.23 12.94 -14.39
CA ARG A 69 7.63 11.64 -14.75
C ARG A 69 6.11 11.76 -14.92
N PRO A 70 5.50 10.93 -15.78
CA PRO A 70 4.05 10.93 -15.96
C PRO A 70 3.30 10.71 -14.65
N GLN A 71 2.12 11.31 -14.51
CA GLN A 71 1.32 11.24 -13.28
C GLN A 71 1.05 9.80 -12.82
N ARG A 72 0.84 8.86 -13.76
CA ARG A 72 0.66 7.45 -13.41
C ARG A 72 1.92 6.82 -12.80
N VAL A 73 3.10 7.19 -13.28
CA VAL A 73 4.38 6.72 -12.73
C VAL A 73 4.59 7.29 -11.33
N VAL A 74 4.25 8.57 -11.14
CA VAL A 74 4.26 9.22 -9.82
C VAL A 74 3.38 8.45 -8.82
N GLU A 75 2.12 8.19 -9.18
CA GLU A 75 1.18 7.48 -8.30
C GLU A 75 1.62 6.03 -8.02
N LEU A 76 2.18 5.33 -9.02
CA LEU A 76 2.76 4.01 -8.82
C LEU A 76 3.96 4.04 -7.86
N GLY A 77 4.80 5.08 -7.92
CA GLY A 77 5.88 5.28 -6.97
C GLY A 77 5.38 5.57 -5.55
N GLU A 78 4.30 6.34 -5.41
CA GLU A 78 3.65 6.55 -4.11
C GLU A 78 3.05 5.26 -3.55
N ILE A 79 2.42 4.44 -4.40
CA ILE A 79 1.91 3.10 -4.03
C ILE A 79 3.06 2.21 -3.57
N ALA A 80 4.16 2.16 -4.34
CA ALA A 80 5.33 1.35 -4.00
C ALA A 80 6.03 1.82 -2.72
N GLY A 81 5.94 3.10 -2.39
CA GLY A 81 6.48 3.67 -1.15
C GLY A 81 5.56 3.57 0.06
N TYR A 82 4.31 3.10 -0.09
CA TYR A 82 3.38 2.92 1.03
C TYR A 82 3.53 1.51 1.63
N THR A 83 4.72 1.26 2.19
CA THR A 83 5.13 0.00 2.81
C THR A 83 5.46 0.18 4.26
#